data_AF-A0AAD6TTG9-F1
#
_entry.id   AF-A0AAD6TTG9-F1
#
_cell.length_a   1.000
_cell.length_b   1.000
_cell.length_c   1.000
_cell.angle_alpha   90.00
_cell.angle_beta   90.00
_cell.angle_gamma   90.00
#
_symmetry.space_group_name_H-M   'P 1'
#
loop_
_entity.id
_entity.type
_entity.pdbx_description
1 polymer ?
#
loop_
_entity_poly.entity_id
_entity_poly.type
_entity_poly.pdbx_seq_one_letter_code
_entity_poly.pdbx_strand_id
1 'polypeptide(L)'
;MLRTATRLARRPRNAPAAVLSRPSSSAAHVQDDHHDHHEQDDTVYPREGFTGPIWRKTLVCTVGAVLFYECLGAPLDNTLPWVPLSDVAGPTSWLDIASTRAAKEKAVLEGRQLVRSAERPPIYRSRNPEEFNQISPFGNAVGMDVRWGKPSAGTGTVPDMGTILSNARK
;
A
#
# COMPACT_ATOMS: atom_id res chain seq x y z
N MET A 1 -4.41 -20.01 51.92
CA MET A 1 -5.60 -19.85 51.05
C MET A 1 -5.24 -18.93 49.89
N LEU A 2 -4.81 -19.49 48.75
CA LEU A 2 -4.42 -18.71 47.56
C LEU A 2 -5.57 -18.68 46.56
N ARG A 3 -6.04 -17.48 46.23
CA ARG A 3 -7.16 -17.23 45.31
C ARG A 3 -6.65 -17.24 43.87
N THR A 4 -7.04 -18.25 43.11
CA THR A 4 -6.79 -18.38 41.67
C THR A 4 -7.81 -17.52 40.92
N ALA A 5 -7.38 -16.41 40.34
CA ALA A 5 -8.21 -15.56 39.50
C ALA A 5 -8.10 -16.00 38.03
N THR A 6 -9.10 -16.71 37.52
CA THR A 6 -9.26 -17.05 36.11
C THR A 6 -9.72 -15.82 35.32
N ARG A 7 -8.86 -15.31 34.43
CA ARG A 7 -9.22 -14.26 33.47
C ARG A 7 -10.10 -14.84 32.36
N LEU A 8 -11.30 -14.30 32.20
CA LEU A 8 -12.18 -14.58 31.06
C LEU A 8 -11.51 -14.15 29.75
N ALA A 9 -11.34 -15.09 28.84
CA ALA A 9 -10.92 -14.83 27.47
C ALA A 9 -12.08 -14.21 26.68
N ARG A 10 -11.91 -12.96 26.26
CA ARG A 10 -12.83 -12.22 25.39
C ARG A 10 -12.67 -12.71 23.95
N ARG A 11 -13.67 -13.42 23.44
CA ARG A 11 -13.76 -13.91 22.05
C ARG A 11 -13.79 -12.72 21.06
N PRO A 12 -12.97 -12.70 19.99
CA PRO A 12 -13.06 -11.66 18.96
C PRO A 12 -14.34 -11.80 18.13
N ARG A 13 -14.89 -10.64 17.79
CA ARG A 13 -16.15 -10.40 17.07
C ARG A 13 -15.88 -10.63 15.57
N ASN A 14 -16.59 -11.57 14.96
CA ASN A 14 -16.58 -11.78 13.52
C ASN A 14 -17.02 -10.49 12.82
N ALA A 15 -16.14 -9.90 12.02
CA ALA A 15 -16.50 -8.82 11.10
C ALA A 15 -17.20 -9.44 9.87
N PRO A 16 -18.33 -8.88 9.39
CA PRO A 16 -18.94 -9.36 8.16
C PRO A 16 -18.05 -8.98 6.96
N ALA A 17 -17.76 -9.98 6.12
CA ALA A 17 -17.11 -9.77 4.83
C ALA A 17 -17.99 -8.83 3.98
N ALA A 18 -17.40 -7.72 3.54
CA ALA A 18 -18.03 -6.84 2.58
C ALA A 18 -18.19 -7.59 1.26
N VAL A 19 -19.43 -7.89 0.89
CA VAL A 19 -19.79 -8.41 -0.43
C VAL A 19 -19.58 -7.27 -1.43
N LEU A 20 -18.50 -7.31 -2.20
CA LEU A 20 -18.34 -6.46 -3.38
C LEU A 20 -19.37 -6.94 -4.43
N SER A 21 -20.49 -6.24 -4.52
CA SER A 21 -21.41 -6.32 -5.65
C SER A 21 -20.72 -5.70 -6.87
N ARG A 22 -20.44 -6.55 -7.87
CA ARG A 22 -19.94 -6.15 -9.19
C ARG A 22 -21.12 -5.56 -9.98
N PRO A 23 -21.13 -4.27 -10.38
CA PRO A 23 -22.13 -3.81 -11.33
C PRO A 23 -21.81 -4.41 -12.69
N SER A 24 -22.69 -5.31 -13.15
CA SER A 24 -22.71 -5.80 -14.52
C SER A 24 -23.31 -4.68 -15.39
N SER A 25 -22.46 -3.91 -16.06
CA SER A 25 -22.87 -2.94 -17.07
C SER A 25 -22.95 -3.64 -18.43
N SER A 26 -24.14 -4.13 -18.80
CA SER A 26 -24.49 -4.38 -20.20
C SER A 26 -25.50 -3.30 -20.60
N ALA A 27 -24.96 -2.24 -21.19
CA ALA A 27 -25.73 -1.17 -21.79
C ALA A 27 -26.35 -1.71 -23.09
N ALA A 28 -27.64 -1.44 -23.23
CA ALA A 28 -28.47 -1.79 -24.35
C ALA A 28 -27.92 -1.21 -25.67
N HIS A 29 -27.77 -2.07 -26.68
CA HIS A 29 -27.88 -1.66 -28.06
C HIS A 29 -29.15 -2.26 -28.65
N VAL A 30 -30.05 -1.36 -29.00
CA VAL A 30 -31.29 -1.55 -29.73
C VAL A 30 -30.94 -1.93 -31.18
N GLN A 31 -31.42 -3.11 -31.56
CA GLN A 31 -32.11 -3.43 -32.81
C GLN A 31 -31.55 -2.89 -34.13
N ASP A 32 -30.95 -3.79 -34.91
CA ASP A 32 -31.13 -3.78 -36.36
C ASP A 32 -31.51 -5.20 -36.81
N ASP A 33 -32.63 -5.25 -37.53
CA ASP A 33 -33.11 -6.39 -38.29
C ASP A 33 -32.05 -6.87 -39.28
N HIS A 34 -32.03 -8.19 -39.52
CA HIS A 34 -32.01 -8.82 -40.85
C HIS A 34 -31.31 -10.18 -40.89
N HIS A 35 -32.08 -11.17 -41.35
CA HIS A 35 -31.72 -12.46 -41.94
C HIS A 35 -31.52 -13.69 -41.02
N ASP A 36 -32.63 -14.43 -40.94
CA ASP A 36 -32.71 -15.88 -40.81
C ASP A 36 -31.71 -16.59 -41.75
N HIS A 37 -30.55 -16.95 -41.21
CA HIS A 37 -29.78 -18.10 -41.68
C HIS A 37 -29.62 -19.06 -40.50
N HIS A 38 -30.63 -19.90 -40.30
CA HIS A 38 -30.46 -21.15 -39.56
C HIS A 38 -29.59 -22.08 -40.42
N GLU A 39 -28.28 -21.82 -40.49
CA GLU A 39 -27.34 -22.93 -40.59
C GLU A 39 -27.59 -23.75 -39.32
N GLN A 40 -28.23 -24.91 -39.51
CA GLN A 40 -28.28 -25.94 -38.50
C GLN A 40 -26.84 -26.35 -38.27
N ASP A 41 -26.19 -25.67 -37.32
CA ASP A 41 -24.87 -26.02 -36.80
C ASP A 41 -25.04 -27.37 -36.10
N ASP A 42 -25.06 -28.43 -36.91
CA ASP A 42 -25.12 -29.83 -36.51
C ASP A 42 -23.77 -30.28 -35.91
N THR A 43 -22.99 -29.33 -35.40
CA THR A 43 -21.91 -29.59 -34.46
C THR A 43 -22.54 -30.08 -33.16
N VAL A 44 -22.83 -31.37 -33.15
CA VAL A 44 -23.08 -32.13 -31.93
C VAL A 44 -21.80 -32.01 -31.11
N TYR A 45 -21.76 -31.02 -30.22
CA TYR A 45 -20.65 -30.85 -29.29
C TYR A 45 -20.56 -32.14 -28.47
N PRO A 46 -19.45 -32.89 -28.57
CA PRO A 46 -19.27 -34.08 -27.75
C PRO A 46 -19.35 -33.63 -26.29
N ARG A 47 -20.08 -34.37 -25.45
CA ARG A 47 -20.23 -34.03 -24.03
C ARG A 47 -18.86 -33.86 -23.38
N GLU A 48 -18.48 -32.62 -23.13
CA GLU A 48 -17.23 -32.30 -22.45
C GLU A 48 -17.37 -32.67 -20.98
N GLY A 49 -16.86 -33.84 -20.62
CA GLY A 49 -16.75 -34.28 -19.23
C GLY A 49 -15.37 -33.97 -18.66
N PHE A 50 -15.28 -33.84 -17.34
CA PHE A 50 -14.00 -33.77 -16.59
C PHE A 50 -13.09 -34.99 -16.81
N THR A 51 -13.58 -36.04 -17.49
CA THR A 51 -12.82 -37.24 -17.86
C THR A 51 -12.30 -37.20 -19.30
N GLY A 52 -12.54 -36.11 -20.03
CA GLY A 52 -12.12 -35.92 -21.42
C GLY A 52 -10.59 -35.96 -21.59
N PRO A 53 -10.12 -36.17 -22.83
CA PRO A 53 -8.69 -36.32 -23.13
C PRO A 53 -7.86 -35.09 -22.75
N ILE A 54 -8.47 -33.89 -22.80
CA ILE A 54 -7.82 -32.64 -22.40
C ILE A 54 -7.54 -32.65 -20.90
N TRP A 55 -8.53 -33.00 -20.06
CA TRP A 55 -8.40 -33.03 -18.60
C TRP A 55 -7.42 -34.10 -18.11
N ARG A 56 -7.33 -35.24 -18.80
CA ARG A 56 -6.33 -36.27 -18.47
C ARG A 56 -4.91 -35.77 -18.71
N LYS A 57 -4.68 -35.08 -19.84
CA LYS A 57 -3.37 -34.51 -20.18
C LYS A 57 -2.98 -33.40 -19.19
N THR A 58 -3.92 -32.54 -18.80
CA THR A 58 -3.63 -31.49 -17.81
C THR A 58 -3.32 -32.06 -16.43
N LEU A 59 -4.02 -33.11 -15.99
CA LEU A 59 -3.75 -33.79 -14.73
C LEU A 59 -2.38 -34.48 -14.72
N VAL A 60 -2.04 -35.20 -15.79
CA VAL A 60 -0.70 -35.81 -15.92
C VAL A 60 0.39 -34.74 -15.97
N CYS A 61 0.16 -33.62 -16.67
CA CYS A 61 1.13 -32.53 -16.73
C CYS A 61 1.33 -31.85 -15.36
N THR A 62 0.26 -31.66 -14.59
CA THR A 62 0.36 -31.06 -13.24
C THR A 62 1.05 -32.00 -12.26
N VAL A 63 0.66 -33.29 -12.23
CA VAL A 63 1.35 -34.29 -11.39
C VAL A 63 2.81 -34.42 -11.82
N GLY A 64 3.08 -34.49 -13.12
CA GLY A 64 4.43 -34.56 -13.67
C GLY A 64 5.26 -33.32 -13.31
N ALA A 65 4.69 -32.12 -13.36
CA ALA A 65 5.37 -30.88 -12.96
C ALA A 65 5.71 -30.85 -11.46
N VAL A 66 4.80 -31.33 -10.60
CA VAL A 66 5.05 -31.45 -9.15
C VAL A 66 6.19 -32.43 -8.89
N LEU A 67 6.14 -33.62 -9.48
CA LEU A 67 7.19 -34.63 -9.33
C LEU A 67 8.52 -34.17 -9.92
N PHE A 68 8.49 -33.46 -11.04
CA PHE A 68 9.67 -32.89 -11.68
C PHE A 68 10.30 -31.80 -10.80
N TYR A 69 9.48 -30.94 -10.20
CA TYR A 69 9.91 -29.94 -9.23
C TYR A 69 10.54 -30.59 -7.99
N GLU A 70 9.94 -31.66 -7.49
CA GLU A 70 10.46 -32.42 -6.35
C GLU A 70 11.76 -33.18 -6.70
N CYS A 71 11.87 -33.72 -7.92
CA CYS A 71 13.00 -34.53 -8.37
C CYS A 71 14.23 -33.72 -8.81
N LEU A 72 14.06 -32.54 -9.42
CA LEU A 72 15.17 -31.72 -9.91
C LEU A 72 15.69 -30.67 -8.94
N GLY A 73 15.11 -30.59 -7.74
CA GLY A 73 15.66 -29.76 -6.69
C GLY A 73 14.59 -28.90 -6.06
N ALA A 74 13.89 -29.50 -5.10
CA ALA A 74 13.75 -28.77 -3.86
C ALA A 74 15.18 -28.53 -3.34
N PRO A 75 15.65 -27.27 -3.17
CA PRO A 75 16.78 -27.05 -2.29
C PRO A 75 16.50 -27.80 -0.98
N LEU A 76 17.53 -28.46 -0.47
CA LEU A 76 17.53 -29.43 0.64
C LEU A 76 17.04 -28.86 2.00
N ASP A 77 16.14 -27.87 2.01
CA ASP A 77 15.31 -27.52 3.15
C ASP A 77 14.01 -28.33 3.04
N ASN A 78 14.10 -29.57 3.51
CA ASN A 78 13.07 -30.61 3.48
C ASN A 78 11.89 -30.30 4.42
N THR A 79 11.28 -29.13 4.31
CA THR A 79 10.06 -28.76 5.04
C THR A 79 8.91 -28.65 4.06
N LEU A 80 8.38 -29.82 3.69
CA LEU A 80 7.06 -29.92 3.10
C LEU A 80 6.07 -29.16 4.01
N PRO A 81 5.21 -28.27 3.48
CA PRO A 81 4.38 -27.36 4.28
C PRO A 81 3.34 -28.07 5.17
N TRP A 82 3.16 -29.37 4.99
CA TRP A 82 2.19 -30.23 5.67
C TRP A 82 2.84 -31.24 6.62
N VAL A 83 4.18 -31.37 6.61
CA VAL A 83 4.87 -32.28 7.52
C VAL A 83 5.05 -31.58 8.87
N PRO A 84 4.63 -32.21 9.98
CA PRO A 84 4.89 -31.68 11.31
C PRO A 84 6.39 -31.50 11.49
N LEU A 85 6.80 -30.27 11.80
CA LEU A 85 8.21 -29.93 12.02
C LEU A 85 8.84 -30.78 13.16
N SER A 86 8.01 -31.39 14.01
CA SER A 86 8.39 -32.35 15.06
C SER A 86 9.00 -33.64 14.53
N ASP A 87 8.65 -34.03 13.32
CA ASP A 87 8.98 -35.36 12.81
C ASP A 87 10.30 -35.34 12.00
N VAL A 88 10.69 -34.15 11.52
CA VAL A 88 11.91 -33.94 10.70
C VAL A 88 13.05 -33.33 11.53
N ALA A 89 12.73 -32.56 12.57
CA ALA A 89 13.71 -31.85 13.38
C ALA A 89 14.07 -32.65 14.64
N GLY A 90 15.31 -33.13 14.74
CA GLY A 90 15.86 -33.66 16.00
C GLY A 90 15.82 -32.64 17.16
N PRO A 91 16.04 -33.06 18.41
CA PRO A 91 15.90 -32.20 19.60
C PRO A 91 16.72 -30.89 19.53
N THR A 92 17.86 -30.91 18.84
CA THR A 92 18.75 -29.75 18.69
C THR A 92 18.30 -28.77 17.61
N SER A 93 17.63 -29.23 16.54
CA SER A 93 17.15 -28.34 15.46
C SER A 93 16.00 -27.42 15.90
N TRP A 94 15.25 -27.78 16.94
CA TRP A 94 14.21 -26.90 17.49
C TRP A 94 14.76 -25.62 18.08
N LEU A 95 15.94 -25.67 18.71
CA LEU A 95 16.62 -24.50 19.26
C LEU A 95 17.06 -23.55 18.14
N ASP A 96 17.53 -24.09 17.02
CA ASP A 96 17.96 -23.30 15.86
C ASP A 96 16.77 -22.66 15.13
N ILE A 97 15.66 -23.40 14.99
CA ILE A 97 14.41 -22.86 14.45
C ILE A 97 13.85 -21.77 15.38
N ALA A 98 13.91 -21.96 16.69
CA ALA A 98 13.45 -20.97 17.66
C ALA A 98 14.34 -19.71 17.64
N SER A 99 15.66 -19.86 17.56
CA SER A 99 16.61 -18.74 17.53
C SER A 99 16.45 -17.93 16.25
N THR A 100 16.30 -18.57 15.09
CA THR A 100 16.08 -17.91 13.80
C THR A 100 14.75 -17.18 13.76
N ARG A 101 13.68 -17.74 14.33
CA ARG A 101 12.39 -17.04 14.48
C ARG A 101 12.48 -15.84 15.41
N ALA A 102 13.12 -15.99 16.57
CA ALA A 102 13.33 -14.90 17.51
C ALA A 102 14.14 -13.75 16.88
N ALA A 103 15.17 -14.07 16.08
CA ALA A 103 15.96 -13.08 15.35
C ALA A 103 15.13 -12.33 14.31
N LYS A 104 14.29 -13.03 13.54
CA LYS A 104 13.37 -12.42 12.56
C LYS A 104 12.32 -11.54 13.24
N GLU A 105 11.75 -11.99 14.35
CA GLU A 105 10.76 -11.20 15.11
C GLU A 105 11.38 -9.94 15.69
N LYS A 106 12.62 -10.01 16.20
CA LYS A 106 13.34 -8.84 16.69
C LYS A 106 13.47 -7.76 15.61
N ALA A 107 13.85 -8.14 14.38
CA ALA A 107 13.96 -7.19 13.27
C ALA A 107 12.62 -6.51 12.93
N VAL A 108 11.51 -7.27 12.96
CA VAL A 108 10.17 -6.70 12.75
C VAL A 108 9.77 -5.75 13.87
N LEU A 109 10.09 -6.10 15.13
CA LEU A 109 9.82 -5.25 16.29
C LEU A 109 10.61 -3.95 16.24
N GLU A 110 11.87 -3.97 15.83
CA GLU A 110 12.70 -2.77 15.65
C GLU A 110 12.08 -1.82 14.61
N GLY A 111 11.61 -2.34 13.47
CA GLY A 111 10.92 -1.53 12.47
C GLY A 111 9.62 -0.91 13.00
N ARG A 112 8.84 -1.67 13.79
CA ARG A 112 7.63 -1.15 14.45
C ARG A 112 7.96 -0.11 15.52
N GLN A 113 9.05 -0.31 16.26
CA GLN A 113 9.51 0.63 17.27
C GLN A 113 9.90 1.96 16.62
N LEU A 114 10.62 1.92 15.48
CA LEU A 114 11.00 3.12 14.74
C LEU A 114 9.78 3.96 14.34
N VAL A 115 8.74 3.31 13.78
CA VAL A 115 7.49 3.98 13.40
C VAL A 115 6.74 4.50 14.64
N ARG A 116 6.79 3.76 15.75
CA ARG A 116 6.13 4.16 17.00
C ARG A 116 6.84 5.32 17.71
N SER A 117 8.15 5.43 17.59
CA SER A 117 8.94 6.54 18.12
C SER A 117 8.89 7.79 17.24
N ALA A 118 8.40 7.68 16.00
CA ALA A 118 8.21 8.84 15.15
C ALA A 118 7.11 9.74 15.73
N GLU A 119 7.50 10.92 16.20
CA GLU A 119 6.55 11.96 16.59
C GLU A 119 5.94 12.59 15.33
N ARG A 120 4.64 12.91 15.39
CA ARG A 120 4.01 13.68 14.30
C ARG A 120 4.67 15.06 14.26
N PRO A 121 5.07 15.57 13.09
CA PRO A 121 5.58 16.93 13.02
C PRO A 121 4.54 17.89 13.59
N PRO A 122 4.95 18.92 14.34
CA PRO A 122 4.02 19.89 14.90
C PRO A 122 3.21 20.53 13.76
N ILE A 123 1.89 20.42 13.83
CA ILE A 123 0.99 21.02 12.85
C ILE A 123 0.85 22.51 13.20
N TYR A 124 1.60 23.36 12.48
CA TYR A 124 1.40 24.80 12.55
C TYR A 124 0.11 25.16 11.82
N ARG A 125 -0.94 25.53 12.57
CA ARG A 125 -2.14 26.13 12.00
C ARG A 125 -1.93 27.65 12.01
N SER A 126 -1.74 28.24 10.84
CA SER A 126 -1.80 29.71 10.76
C SER A 126 -3.22 30.15 11.13
N ARG A 127 -3.32 31.27 11.84
CA ARG A 127 -4.62 31.88 12.14
C ARG A 127 -5.27 32.46 10.88
N ASN A 128 -4.42 32.85 9.92
CA ASN A 128 -4.81 33.40 8.62
C ASN A 128 -4.26 32.49 7.49
N PRO A 129 -5.09 31.69 6.82
CA PRO A 129 -4.64 30.90 5.68
C PRO A 129 -4.30 31.77 4.46
N GLU A 130 -4.83 33.00 4.39
CA GLU A 130 -4.60 33.92 3.26
C GLU A 130 -3.16 34.46 3.18
N GLU A 131 -2.40 34.41 4.28
CA GLU A 131 -0.99 34.83 4.30
C GLU A 131 -0.13 33.99 3.33
N PHE A 132 -0.49 32.73 3.09
CA PHE A 132 0.19 31.89 2.10
C PHE A 132 0.04 32.41 0.66
N ASN A 133 -1.04 33.12 0.34
CA ASN A 133 -1.27 33.67 -0.99
C ASN A 133 -0.55 35.01 -1.21
N GLN A 134 -0.08 35.66 -0.13
CA GLN A 134 0.57 36.97 -0.20
C GLN A 134 2.10 36.87 -0.26
N ILE A 135 2.67 35.72 0.12
CA ILE A 135 4.11 35.49 0.05
C ILE A 135 4.47 35.05 -1.36
N SER A 136 4.94 36.00 -2.16
CA SER A 136 5.64 35.70 -3.40
C SER A 136 6.88 34.83 -3.10
N PRO A 137 7.21 33.83 -3.94
CA PRO A 137 8.46 33.07 -3.80
C PRO A 137 9.72 33.95 -3.86
N PHE A 138 9.59 35.21 -4.30
CA PHE A 138 10.67 36.20 -4.33
C PHE A 138 10.62 37.21 -3.17
N GLY A 139 9.73 37.04 -2.19
CA GLY A 139 9.59 37.97 -1.05
C GLY A 139 9.02 39.34 -1.42
N ASN A 140 8.45 39.49 -2.61
CA ASN A 140 7.85 40.74 -3.06
C ASN A 140 6.41 40.87 -2.53
N ALA A 141 6.11 41.97 -1.84
CA ALA A 141 4.75 42.28 -1.45
C ALA A 141 3.86 42.47 -2.69
N VAL A 142 2.64 41.92 -2.64
CA VAL A 142 1.63 42.10 -3.70
C VAL A 142 1.32 43.60 -3.83
N GLY A 143 1.52 44.16 -5.03
CA GLY A 143 1.35 45.59 -5.27
C GLY A 143 2.66 46.40 -5.32
N MET A 144 3.83 45.78 -5.11
CA MET A 144 5.08 46.40 -5.54
C MET A 144 5.21 46.32 -7.05
N ASP A 145 5.07 47.47 -7.69
CA ASP A 145 5.24 47.64 -9.13
C ASP A 145 6.70 47.29 -9.49
N VAL A 146 6.93 46.09 -10.01
CA VAL A 146 8.25 45.69 -10.50
C VAL A 146 8.46 46.46 -11.80
N ARG A 147 9.00 47.67 -11.69
CA ARG A 147 9.32 48.54 -12.82
C ARG A 147 10.33 47.85 -13.73
N TRP A 148 9.84 47.09 -14.70
CA TRP A 148 10.66 46.45 -15.70
C TRP A 148 11.14 47.50 -16.70
N GLY A 149 12.34 48.05 -16.45
CA GLY A 149 13.08 48.83 -17.43
C GLY A 149 12.58 50.27 -17.65
N LYS A 150 13.21 51.21 -16.93
CA LYS A 150 13.96 52.33 -17.54
C LYS A 150 14.81 52.99 -16.45
N PRO A 151 16.14 53.15 -16.67
CA PRO A 151 16.99 53.90 -15.74
C PRO A 151 16.52 55.35 -15.74
N SER A 152 15.93 55.80 -14.63
CA SER A 152 15.62 57.22 -14.44
C SER A 152 16.91 57.95 -14.12
N ALA A 153 17.50 58.57 -15.13
CA ALA A 153 18.34 59.74 -14.96
C ALA A 153 17.44 60.86 -14.43
N GLY A 154 17.43 61.04 -13.12
CA GLY A 154 16.55 61.99 -12.45
C GLY A 154 17.03 62.22 -11.04
N THR A 155 18.04 63.08 -10.93
CA THR A 155 18.49 63.82 -9.76
C THR A 155 17.31 64.21 -8.87
N GLY A 156 17.08 63.40 -7.83
CA GLY A 156 16.15 63.66 -6.74
C GLY A 156 16.95 63.83 -5.47
N THR A 157 17.14 65.08 -5.09
CA THR A 157 17.82 65.58 -3.90
C THR A 157 17.40 64.81 -2.65
N VAL A 158 18.37 64.23 -1.95
CA VAL A 158 18.19 63.60 -0.64
C VAL A 158 17.88 64.73 0.37
N PRO A 159 16.69 64.76 1.01
CA PRO A 159 16.53 65.57 2.20
C PRO A 159 17.35 64.93 3.32
N ASP A 160 18.34 65.69 3.77
CA ASP A 160 19.17 65.46 4.94
C ASP A 160 18.30 65.05 6.15
N MET A 161 18.38 63.78 6.55
CA MET A 161 17.77 63.26 7.79
C MET A 161 18.72 63.44 8.98
N GLY A 162 19.30 64.62 9.10
CA GLY A 162 19.73 65.13 10.38
C GLY A 162 18.50 65.53 11.20
N THR A 163 18.41 65.06 12.45
CA THR A 163 17.52 65.58 13.51
C THR A 163 16.18 64.86 13.76
N ILE A 164 16.15 63.55 14.05
CA ILE A 164 15.08 62.99 14.92
C ILE A 164 15.62 61.85 15.80
N LEU A 165 16.62 62.10 16.66
CA LEU A 165 16.90 61.23 17.81
C LEU A 165 17.41 62.06 19.00
N SER A 166 16.57 62.96 19.50
CA SER A 166 16.75 63.60 20.81
C SER A 166 15.41 63.88 21.49
N ASN A 167 14.63 62.84 21.80
CA ASN A 167 13.71 62.89 22.95
C ASN A 167 13.05 61.53 23.19
N ALA A 168 13.61 60.76 24.11
CA ALA A 168 12.84 59.84 24.97
C ALA A 168 13.76 59.32 26.10
N ARG A 169 14.08 60.20 27.06
CA ARG A 169 14.34 59.78 28.45
C ARG A 169 13.01 59.90 29.21
N LYS A 170 12.52 58.79 29.74
CA LYS A 170 12.13 58.61 31.16
C LYS A 170 11.51 57.24 31.35
#